data_AF-A0A094HQ20-F1
#
_entry.id   AF-A0A094HQ20-F1
#
_cell.length_a   1.000
_cell.length_b   1.000
_cell.length_c   1.000
_cell.angle_alpha   90.00
_cell.angle_beta   90.00
_cell.angle_gamma   90.00
#
_symmetry.space_group_name_H-M   'P 1'
#
loop_
_entity.id
_entity.type
_entity.pdbx_description
1 polymer ?
#
loop_
_entity_poly.entity_id
_entity_poly.type
_entity_poly.pdbx_seq_one_letter_code
_entity_poly.pdbx_strand_id
1 'polypeptide(L)'
;MSISHSLHSHHDYCEELSNPSPLTSNSLGYQDSSTHFPSGEPWYSDDRERHPSLSKRFVDSFTRDPNRRTINLTINSTDHYNHDGALDPHMAVLATANTALARKLKGRHLQMIAIGGSIGTGLFVASGRMLHEGGPASLLIAFSLIGGMLFCTVHALGAMAVLYPVAGSFSAYSTRFLDPAWGFAMGWNYAMQWLIILPLEIVAASITINFWNNTLHRSIFVTIFLVLIISINLFGVKGYGEAEFVFSLVKVVAVIGFIILGIIINCAGNPYGGYIGGKFWVEPGPFNNGFKGLCS
;
A
#
# COMPACT_ATOMS: atom_id res chain seq x y z
N MET A 1 -48.28 33.44 40.94
CA MET A 1 -47.64 34.76 41.11
C MET A 1 -46.60 34.89 40.00
N SER A 2 -46.69 35.95 39.23
CA SER A 2 -46.17 36.10 37.86
C SER A 2 -44.87 36.94 37.83
N ILE A 3 -44.19 36.95 36.66
CA ILE A 3 -43.34 38.05 36.13
C ILE A 3 -41.91 38.15 36.74
N SER A 4 -40.78 38.41 36.06
CA SER A 4 -40.41 38.71 34.66
C SER A 4 -38.87 38.82 34.49
N HIS A 5 -38.43 38.74 33.23
CA HIS A 5 -37.21 39.31 32.61
C HIS A 5 -36.62 40.61 33.22
N SER A 6 -35.29 40.81 33.12
CA SER A 6 -34.69 41.75 32.14
C SER A 6 -33.15 41.71 32.08
N LEU A 7 -32.64 41.96 30.87
CA LEU A 7 -31.25 42.27 30.49
C LEU A 7 -30.88 43.71 30.87
N HIS A 8 -29.59 43.98 31.15
CA HIS A 8 -28.90 45.13 30.55
C HIS A 8 -27.37 45.10 30.67
N SER A 9 -26.72 45.21 29.52
CA SER A 9 -25.34 45.70 29.30
C SER A 9 -25.29 47.23 29.34
N HIS A 10 -24.16 47.87 29.67
CA HIS A 10 -23.74 49.14 29.04
C HIS A 10 -22.25 49.45 29.35
N HIS A 11 -21.47 49.71 28.28
CA HIS A 11 -20.46 50.76 28.08
C HIS A 11 -19.02 50.71 28.68
N ASP A 12 -18.03 50.44 27.80
CA ASP A 12 -17.17 51.42 27.08
C ASP A 12 -16.14 52.37 27.76
N TYR A 13 -14.89 52.28 27.24
CA TYR A 13 -13.70 53.20 27.20
C TYR A 13 -12.94 53.53 28.52
N CYS A 14 -11.61 53.69 28.62
CA CYS A 14 -10.53 53.99 27.67
C CYS A 14 -9.12 53.67 28.27
N GLU A 15 -8.11 53.68 27.38
CA GLU A 15 -6.64 53.65 27.49
C GLU A 15 -5.91 54.00 28.81
N GLU A 16 -4.84 53.25 29.11
CA GLU A 16 -3.57 53.84 29.57
C GLU A 16 -2.36 52.94 29.20
N LEU A 17 -1.61 53.34 28.16
CA LEU A 17 -0.22 52.93 27.93
C LEU A 17 0.68 53.83 28.78
N SER A 18 1.48 53.30 29.71
CA SER A 18 2.82 53.87 30.01
C SER A 18 3.72 52.94 30.86
N ASN A 19 4.75 52.42 30.19
CA ASN A 19 6.10 52.03 30.62
C ASN A 19 6.37 50.97 31.73
N PRO A 20 7.44 50.16 31.53
CA PRO A 20 7.82 49.05 32.40
C PRO A 20 8.79 49.49 33.51
N SER A 21 8.76 48.80 34.65
CA SER A 21 9.82 48.87 35.66
C SER A 21 10.63 47.57 35.69
N PRO A 22 11.95 47.64 35.95
CA PRO A 22 12.88 46.53 35.72
C PRO A 22 13.03 45.69 36.99
N LEU A 23 12.63 44.42 36.94
CA LEU A 23 12.94 43.45 37.99
C LEU A 23 13.87 42.37 37.44
N THR A 24 15.16 42.61 37.71
CA THR A 24 16.15 41.69 38.28
C THR A 24 16.09 40.21 37.86
N SER A 25 17.13 39.86 37.11
CA SER A 25 17.79 38.57 36.97
C SER A 25 17.75 37.67 38.21
N ASN A 26 17.22 36.46 38.06
CA ASN A 26 17.90 35.17 38.28
C ASN A 26 16.86 34.06 38.48
N SER A 27 16.51 33.39 37.39
CA SER A 27 15.98 32.03 37.43
C SER A 27 16.58 31.25 36.27
N LEU A 28 17.08 30.06 36.57
CA LEU A 28 17.73 29.15 35.63
C LEU A 28 16.86 28.97 34.38
N GLY A 29 17.47 29.17 33.21
CA GLY A 29 16.79 29.13 31.92
C GLY A 29 16.14 27.78 31.65
N TYR A 30 14.83 27.74 31.83
CA TYR A 30 13.96 26.85 31.05
C TYR A 30 14.11 27.29 29.59
N GLN A 31 14.85 26.50 28.82
CA GLN A 31 15.08 26.74 27.41
C GLN A 31 13.77 26.42 26.68
N ASP A 32 12.95 27.45 26.52
CA ASP A 32 11.69 27.39 25.78
C ASP A 32 12.02 27.00 24.33
N SER A 33 11.90 25.71 24.07
CA SER A 33 12.03 25.10 22.74
C SER A 33 10.74 25.41 21.99
N SER A 34 10.50 26.70 21.79
CA SER A 34 9.44 27.21 20.94
C SER A 34 9.64 26.58 19.56
N THR A 35 8.74 25.64 19.24
CA THR A 35 8.54 25.18 17.88
C THR A 35 8.12 26.38 17.08
N HIS A 36 9.09 27.09 16.49
CA HIS A 36 8.84 28.13 15.52
C HIS A 36 8.32 27.40 14.27
N PHE A 37 7.01 27.15 14.23
CA PHE A 37 6.35 26.87 12.97
C PHE A 37 6.53 28.14 12.13
N PRO A 38 7.27 28.12 11.02
CA PRO A 38 7.29 29.28 10.16
C PRO A 38 5.87 29.45 9.65
N SER A 39 5.22 30.55 10.05
CA SER A 39 3.94 31.02 9.49
C SER A 39 4.13 31.59 8.09
N GLY A 40 4.97 30.96 7.29
CA GLY A 40 5.06 31.20 5.86
C GLY A 40 4.01 30.33 5.19
N GLU A 41 3.23 30.95 4.31
CA GLU A 41 2.33 30.25 3.41
C GLU A 41 2.99 28.96 2.87
N PRO A 42 2.25 27.84 2.78
CA PRO A 42 2.80 26.68 2.10
C PRO A 42 3.14 27.12 0.68
N TRP A 43 4.44 27.19 0.38
CA TRP A 43 4.97 27.47 -0.96
C TRP A 43 4.55 26.33 -1.90
N TYR A 44 3.29 26.32 -2.31
CA TYR A 44 2.92 25.89 -3.63
C TYR A 44 3.42 27.01 -4.53
N SER A 45 4.50 26.79 -5.28
CA SER A 45 4.74 27.67 -6.41
C SER A 45 3.46 27.65 -7.25
N ASP A 46 2.89 28.83 -7.52
CA ASP A 46 1.86 29.03 -8.55
C ASP A 46 2.54 28.86 -9.91
N ASP A 47 3.20 27.72 -10.11
CA ASP A 47 3.61 27.26 -11.42
C ASP A 47 2.33 26.74 -12.06
N ARG A 48 1.57 27.67 -12.64
CA ARG A 48 0.59 27.39 -13.71
C ARG A 48 1.34 26.88 -14.94
N GLU A 49 2.06 25.76 -14.79
CA GLU A 49 2.73 25.08 -15.87
C GLU A 49 1.69 24.24 -16.61
N ARG A 50 1.44 24.63 -17.86
CA ARG A 50 0.72 23.83 -18.85
C ARG A 50 1.17 22.37 -18.75
N HIS A 51 0.22 21.47 -18.47
CA HIS A 51 0.44 20.03 -18.39
C HIS A 51 1.46 19.57 -19.46
N PRO A 52 2.67 19.14 -19.08
CA PRO A 52 3.66 18.68 -20.05
C PRO A 52 3.10 17.47 -20.80
N SER A 53 3.49 17.31 -22.07
CA SER A 53 3.10 16.16 -22.89
C SER A 53 3.39 14.84 -22.17
N LEU A 54 2.60 13.79 -22.42
CA LEU A 54 2.77 12.48 -21.77
C LEU A 54 4.22 11.96 -21.87
N SER A 55 4.89 12.26 -22.98
CA SER A 55 6.31 11.94 -23.21
C SER A 55 7.26 12.72 -22.29
N LYS A 56 7.04 14.02 -22.06
CA LYS A 56 7.85 14.82 -21.13
C LYS A 56 7.63 14.39 -19.69
N ARG A 57 6.38 14.11 -19.29
CA ARG A 57 6.08 13.52 -17.96
C ARG A 57 6.76 12.17 -17.78
N PHE A 58 6.80 11.36 -18.82
CA PHE A 58 7.50 10.09 -18.81
C PHE A 58 9.00 10.30 -18.63
N VAL A 59 9.64 11.19 -19.39
CA VAL A 59 11.07 11.50 -19.29
C VAL A 59 11.43 12.15 -17.95
N ASP A 60 10.63 13.07 -17.45
CA ASP A 60 10.85 13.73 -16.16
C ASP A 60 10.72 12.76 -14.97
N SER A 61 9.98 11.66 -15.14
CA SER A 61 9.98 10.53 -14.20
C SER A 61 11.35 9.83 -14.09
N PHE A 62 12.21 9.96 -15.10
CA PHE A 62 13.62 9.50 -15.07
C PHE A 62 14.56 10.51 -14.41
N THR A 63 14.16 11.77 -14.27
CA THR A 63 14.93 12.79 -13.56
C THR A 63 14.86 12.58 -12.05
N ARG A 64 15.91 12.97 -11.32
CA ARG A 64 15.96 12.85 -9.85
C ARG A 64 15.14 13.99 -9.25
N ASP A 65 14.22 13.67 -8.34
CA ASP A 65 13.40 14.66 -7.64
C ASP A 65 14.33 15.59 -6.81
N PRO A 66 14.38 16.91 -7.12
CA PRO A 66 15.24 17.87 -6.43
C PRO A 66 14.75 18.21 -5.02
N ASN A 67 13.49 17.94 -4.67
CA ASN A 67 12.87 18.31 -3.39
C ASN A 67 12.83 17.17 -2.36
N ARG A 68 13.68 16.15 -2.50
CA ARG A 68 13.79 15.04 -1.54
C ARG A 68 14.33 15.50 -0.18
N ARG A 69 13.47 15.99 0.71
CA ARG A 69 13.81 16.31 2.10
C ARG A 69 13.83 15.05 2.96
N THR A 70 14.98 14.73 3.55
CA THR A 70 15.10 13.81 4.70
C THR A 70 14.91 14.63 5.97
N ILE A 71 13.83 14.40 6.71
CA ILE A 71 13.60 15.04 8.01
C ILE A 71 14.46 14.31 9.04
N ASN A 72 15.65 14.81 9.35
CA ASN A 72 16.49 14.24 10.41
C ASN A 72 15.97 14.71 11.78
N LEU A 73 15.04 13.98 12.37
CA LEU A 73 14.65 14.18 13.77
C LEU A 73 15.53 13.28 14.66
N THR A 74 16.48 13.89 15.37
CA THR A 74 17.16 13.27 16.51
C THR A 74 16.17 13.13 17.65
N ILE A 75 15.47 11.99 17.70
CA ILE A 75 14.67 11.61 18.87
C ILE A 75 15.64 11.06 19.92
N ASN A 76 15.83 11.81 21.00
CA ASN A 76 16.61 11.34 22.15
C ASN A 76 15.95 10.08 22.70
N SER A 77 16.68 8.97 22.63
CA SER A 77 16.15 7.60 22.72
C SER A 77 15.91 7.11 24.15
N THR A 78 15.71 8.01 25.12
CA THR A 78 15.61 7.66 26.55
C THR A 78 14.19 7.48 27.06
N ASP A 79 13.16 7.93 26.33
CA ASP A 79 11.77 7.98 26.82
C ASP A 79 10.87 6.88 26.22
N HIS A 80 11.40 5.68 25.96
CA HIS A 80 10.62 4.56 25.43
C HIS A 80 9.92 3.70 26.49
N TYR A 81 10.13 4.03 27.77
CA TYR A 81 9.59 3.30 28.91
C TYR A 81 8.66 4.21 29.70
N ASN A 82 7.46 3.74 30.01
CA ASN A 82 6.62 4.37 31.02
C ASN A 82 7.33 4.33 32.40
N HIS A 83 6.86 5.12 33.37
CA HIS A 83 7.37 5.11 34.74
C HIS A 83 7.40 3.69 35.37
N ASP A 84 6.61 2.77 34.81
CA ASP A 84 6.46 1.38 35.23
C ASP A 84 7.41 0.39 34.50
N GLY A 85 8.29 0.86 33.62
CA GLY A 85 9.24 0.02 32.85
C GLY A 85 8.61 -0.76 31.68
N ALA A 86 7.32 -0.56 31.39
CA ALA A 86 6.66 -1.13 30.23
C ALA A 86 7.00 -0.35 28.95
N LEU A 87 7.26 -1.08 27.85
CA LEU A 87 7.48 -0.51 26.51
C LEU A 87 6.19 0.21 26.08
N ASP A 88 6.25 1.51 25.80
CA ASP A 88 5.10 2.24 25.26
C ASP A 88 4.99 2.04 23.73
N PRO A 89 3.98 1.27 23.25
CA PRO A 89 3.79 1.02 21.82
C PRO A 89 3.47 2.30 21.03
N HIS A 90 2.83 3.31 21.63
CA HIS A 90 2.54 4.57 20.96
C HIS A 90 3.81 5.37 20.68
N MET A 91 4.72 5.42 21.67
CA MET A 91 6.03 6.06 21.50
C MET A 91 6.89 5.35 20.47
N ALA A 92 6.88 4.02 20.42
CA ALA A 92 7.60 3.24 19.40
C ALA A 92 7.09 3.51 17.97
N VAL A 93 5.77 3.62 17.79
CA VAL A 93 5.17 3.99 16.50
C VAL A 93 5.51 5.43 16.11
N LEU A 94 5.46 6.37 17.05
CA LEU A 94 5.83 7.77 16.80
C LEU A 94 7.32 7.92 16.45
N ALA A 95 8.20 7.18 17.10
CA ALA A 95 9.62 7.14 16.76
C ALA A 95 9.83 6.60 15.35
N THR A 96 9.16 5.51 14.98
CA THR A 96 9.21 4.94 13.62
C THR A 96 8.66 5.92 12.58
N ALA A 97 7.52 6.57 12.87
CA ALA A 97 6.88 7.55 12.00
C ALA A 97 7.77 8.77 11.70
N ASN A 98 8.64 9.12 12.65
CA ASN A 98 9.57 10.24 12.55
C ASN A 98 10.97 9.82 12.06
N THR A 99 11.23 8.52 11.82
CA THR A 99 12.47 8.10 11.17
C THR A 99 12.49 8.55 9.71
N ALA A 100 13.58 9.22 9.31
CA ALA A 100 13.80 9.65 7.95
C ALA A 100 14.02 8.43 7.03
N LEU A 101 12.94 7.82 6.52
CA LEU A 101 13.10 6.79 5.49
C LEU A 101 13.72 7.43 4.26
N ALA A 102 14.91 6.95 3.90
CA ALA A 102 15.53 7.29 2.63
C ALA A 102 14.65 6.75 1.50
N ARG A 103 13.73 7.57 0.98
CA ARG A 103 12.86 7.28 -0.16
C ARG A 103 13.69 7.05 -1.43
N LYS A 104 14.27 5.86 -1.57
CA LYS A 104 15.21 5.50 -2.66
C LYS A 104 14.47 5.04 -3.91
N LEU A 105 13.19 4.70 -3.80
CA LEU A 105 12.31 4.36 -4.92
C LEU A 105 11.53 5.58 -5.40
N LYS A 106 11.45 5.75 -6.72
CA LYS A 106 10.65 6.79 -7.39
C LYS A 106 9.18 6.38 -7.47
N GLY A 107 8.28 7.35 -7.66
CA GLY A 107 6.84 7.12 -7.77
C GLY A 107 6.45 6.06 -8.82
N ARG A 108 7.15 6.03 -9.97
CA ARG A 108 6.93 5.00 -11.01
C ARG A 108 7.26 3.58 -10.53
N HIS A 109 8.32 3.40 -9.74
CA HIS A 109 8.69 2.08 -9.23
C HIS A 109 7.61 1.65 -8.26
N LEU A 110 7.19 2.55 -7.36
CA LEU A 110 6.13 2.24 -6.42
C LEU A 110 4.80 1.87 -7.10
N GLN A 111 4.42 2.58 -8.17
CA GLN A 111 3.23 2.26 -8.96
C GLN A 111 3.35 0.91 -9.68
N MET A 112 4.50 0.62 -10.29
CA MET A 112 4.72 -0.66 -10.97
C MET A 112 4.84 -1.82 -10.00
N ILE A 113 5.38 -1.60 -8.82
CA ILE A 113 5.40 -2.56 -7.71
C ILE A 113 3.96 -2.82 -7.25
N ALA A 114 3.14 -1.78 -7.10
CA ALA A 114 1.74 -1.95 -6.74
C ALA A 114 0.98 -2.76 -7.81
N ILE A 115 1.14 -2.44 -9.09
CA ILE A 115 0.47 -3.16 -10.20
C ILE A 115 0.97 -4.62 -10.28
N GLY A 116 2.28 -4.84 -10.31
CA GLY A 116 2.85 -6.18 -10.45
C GLY A 116 2.74 -7.05 -9.19
N GLY A 117 2.61 -6.43 -8.02
CA GLY A 117 2.29 -7.10 -6.76
C GLY A 117 0.82 -7.50 -6.67
N SER A 118 -0.08 -6.72 -7.29
CA SER A 118 -1.50 -7.08 -7.40
C SER A 118 -1.72 -8.25 -8.38
N ILE A 119 -0.87 -8.38 -9.40
CA ILE A 119 -0.89 -9.50 -10.35
C ILE A 119 -0.05 -10.65 -9.79
N GLY A 120 -0.71 -11.52 -9.02
CA GLY A 120 -0.10 -12.71 -8.41
C GLY A 120 -0.29 -13.99 -9.24
N THR A 121 0.33 -15.08 -8.77
CA THR A 121 0.12 -16.43 -9.34
C THR A 121 -1.34 -16.87 -9.34
N GLY A 122 -2.16 -16.35 -8.41
CA GLY A 122 -3.59 -16.65 -8.35
C GLY A 122 -4.34 -16.42 -9.67
N LEU A 123 -3.97 -15.38 -10.44
CA LEU A 123 -4.62 -15.08 -11.72
C LEU A 123 -4.36 -16.12 -12.80
N PHE A 124 -3.21 -16.78 -12.81
CA PHE A 124 -2.82 -17.72 -13.87
C PHE A 124 -2.88 -19.19 -13.43
N VAL A 125 -2.62 -19.46 -12.15
CA VAL A 125 -2.52 -20.81 -11.61
C VAL A 125 -3.81 -21.25 -10.91
N ALA A 126 -4.45 -20.36 -10.15
CA ALA A 126 -5.63 -20.71 -9.34
C ALA A 126 -6.96 -20.47 -10.08
N SER A 127 -7.04 -19.41 -10.87
CA SER A 127 -8.26 -18.99 -11.59
C SER A 127 -8.85 -20.07 -12.49
N GLY A 128 -8.02 -20.87 -13.18
CA GLY A 128 -8.48 -21.95 -14.03
C GLY A 128 -9.21 -23.05 -13.24
N ARG A 129 -8.71 -23.38 -12.05
CA ARG A 129 -9.34 -24.34 -11.15
C ARG A 129 -10.65 -23.76 -10.58
N MET A 130 -10.63 -22.51 -10.14
CA MET A 130 -11.82 -21.81 -9.63
C MET A 130 -12.91 -21.71 -10.71
N LEU A 131 -12.54 -21.43 -11.96
CA LEU A 131 -13.48 -21.40 -13.08
C LEU A 131 -14.09 -22.79 -13.34
N HIS A 132 -13.27 -23.85 -13.26
CA HIS A 132 -13.74 -25.22 -13.45
C HIS A 132 -14.69 -25.66 -12.32
N GLU A 133 -14.34 -25.39 -11.06
CA GLU A 133 -15.10 -25.79 -9.88
C GLU A 133 -16.35 -24.93 -9.65
N GLY A 134 -16.26 -23.62 -9.86
CA GLY A 134 -17.32 -22.66 -9.59
C GLY A 134 -18.19 -22.28 -10.79
N GLY A 135 -17.66 -22.35 -12.02
CA GLY A 135 -18.34 -21.85 -13.21
C GLY A 135 -18.15 -20.34 -13.44
N PRO A 136 -18.56 -19.83 -14.61
CA PRO A 136 -18.24 -18.47 -15.04
C PRO A 136 -18.94 -17.37 -14.22
N ALA A 137 -20.19 -17.58 -13.79
CA ALA A 137 -20.93 -16.56 -13.05
C ALA A 137 -20.45 -16.44 -11.60
N SER A 138 -20.15 -17.56 -10.94
CA SER A 138 -19.61 -17.53 -9.57
C SER A 138 -18.25 -16.84 -9.52
N LEU A 139 -17.38 -17.09 -10.50
CA LEU A 139 -16.07 -16.46 -10.60
C LEU A 139 -16.22 -14.93 -10.67
N LEU A 140 -17.10 -14.42 -11.54
CA LEU A 140 -17.34 -12.97 -11.66
C LEU A 140 -17.93 -12.37 -10.38
N ILE A 141 -18.87 -13.06 -9.73
CA ILE A 141 -19.45 -12.61 -8.47
C ILE A 141 -18.38 -12.58 -7.37
N ALA A 142 -17.57 -13.63 -7.24
CA ALA A 142 -16.49 -13.70 -6.26
C ALA A 142 -15.45 -12.59 -6.45
N PHE A 143 -14.97 -12.37 -7.69
CA PHE A 143 -14.06 -11.27 -8.00
C PHE A 143 -14.67 -9.89 -7.73
N SER A 144 -15.97 -9.71 -8.03
CA SER A 144 -16.66 -8.43 -7.78
C SER A 144 -16.84 -8.15 -6.29
N LEU A 145 -17.20 -9.17 -5.50
CA LEU A 145 -17.37 -9.05 -4.05
C LEU A 145 -16.03 -8.73 -3.36
N ILE A 146 -14.99 -9.51 -3.65
CA ILE A 146 -13.65 -9.31 -3.08
C ILE A 146 -13.09 -7.96 -3.54
N GLY A 147 -13.26 -7.61 -4.82
CA GLY A 147 -12.85 -6.32 -5.38
C GLY A 147 -13.53 -5.14 -4.68
N GLY A 148 -14.84 -5.23 -4.42
CA GLY A 148 -15.59 -4.22 -3.69
C GLY A 148 -15.09 -4.04 -2.25
N MET A 149 -14.86 -5.14 -1.52
CA MET A 149 -14.31 -5.11 -0.16
C MET A 149 -12.91 -4.49 -0.12
N LEU A 150 -12.04 -4.88 -1.05
CA LEU A 150 -10.69 -4.32 -1.17
C LEU A 150 -10.71 -2.85 -1.54
N PHE A 151 -11.60 -2.43 -2.45
CA PHE A 151 -11.75 -1.03 -2.82
C PHE A 151 -12.10 -0.17 -1.61
N CYS A 152 -13.11 -0.56 -0.82
CA CYS A 152 -13.48 0.16 0.40
C CYS A 152 -12.31 0.24 1.40
N THR A 153 -11.57 -0.87 1.56
CA THR A 153 -10.42 -0.95 2.48
C THR A 153 -9.29 -0.02 2.06
N VAL A 154 -8.88 -0.07 0.78
CA VAL A 154 -7.80 0.77 0.24
C VAL A 154 -8.20 2.23 0.24
N HIS A 155 -9.46 2.54 -0.03
CA HIS A 155 -9.96 3.92 0.00
C HIS A 155 -9.91 4.51 1.43
N ALA A 156 -10.36 3.75 2.43
CA ALA A 156 -10.25 4.15 3.84
C ALA A 156 -8.80 4.31 4.30
N LEU A 157 -7.92 3.38 3.93
CA LEU A 157 -6.47 3.48 4.19
C LEU A 157 -5.85 4.71 3.50
N GLY A 158 -6.28 5.02 2.28
CA GLY A 158 -5.85 6.20 1.53
C GLY A 158 -6.23 7.50 2.23
N ALA A 159 -7.46 7.62 2.73
CA ALA A 159 -7.89 8.79 3.49
C ALA A 159 -7.05 8.98 4.77
N MET A 160 -6.77 7.89 5.49
CA MET A 160 -5.91 7.93 6.67
C MET A 160 -4.46 8.31 6.32
N ALA A 161 -3.93 7.84 5.20
CA ALA A 161 -2.57 8.15 4.76
C ALA A 161 -2.37 9.62 4.36
N VAL A 162 -3.41 10.26 3.83
CA VAL A 162 -3.39 11.71 3.53
C VAL A 162 -3.50 12.54 4.80
N LEU A 163 -4.37 12.15 5.73
CA LEU A 163 -4.58 12.89 6.99
C LEU A 163 -3.41 12.74 7.98
N TYR A 164 -2.82 11.55 8.04
CA TYR A 164 -1.77 11.20 8.99
C TYR A 164 -0.59 10.56 8.26
N PRO A 165 0.29 11.36 7.62
CA PRO A 165 1.43 10.84 6.87
C PRO A 165 2.51 10.32 7.83
N VAL A 166 2.32 9.12 8.37
CA VAL A 166 3.30 8.45 9.23
C VAL A 166 4.17 7.52 8.40
N ALA A 167 5.49 7.54 8.65
CA ALA A 167 6.37 6.47 8.19
C ALA A 167 6.09 5.19 8.99
N GLY A 168 5.01 4.49 8.63
CA GLY A 168 4.58 3.26 9.24
C GLY A 168 3.69 2.49 8.28
N SER A 169 3.79 1.15 8.30
CA SER A 169 2.86 0.28 7.56
C SER A 169 1.44 0.41 8.13
N PHE A 170 0.45 -0.23 7.52
CA PHE A 170 -0.94 -0.25 7.99
C PHE A 170 -1.10 -0.68 9.47
N SER A 171 -0.14 -1.46 10.01
CA SER A 171 -0.07 -1.80 11.44
C SER A 171 0.08 -0.56 12.34
N ALA A 172 0.78 0.50 11.90
CA ALA A 172 0.90 1.76 12.64
C ALA A 172 -0.44 2.49 12.76
N TYR A 173 -1.23 2.54 11.68
CA TYR A 173 -2.59 3.12 11.74
C TYR A 173 -3.48 2.36 12.71
N SER A 174 -3.38 1.03 12.72
CA SER A 174 -4.20 0.23 13.62
C SER A 174 -3.80 0.30 15.09
N THR A 175 -2.51 0.40 15.38
CA THR A 175 -2.02 0.66 16.74
C THR A 175 -2.55 2.00 17.25
N ARG A 176 -2.66 3.00 16.35
CA ARG A 176 -3.11 4.34 16.69
C ARG A 176 -4.63 4.46 16.84
N PHE A 177 -5.41 3.80 15.99
CA PHE A 177 -6.87 4.01 15.90
C PHE A 177 -7.74 2.88 16.46
N LEU A 178 -7.18 1.68 16.65
CA LEU A 178 -7.92 0.53 17.19
C LEU A 178 -7.42 0.21 18.60
N ASP A 179 -6.30 -0.48 18.69
CA ASP A 179 -5.68 -0.89 19.95
C ASP A 179 -4.24 -1.37 19.69
N PRO A 180 -3.30 -1.17 20.63
CA PRO A 180 -1.94 -1.69 20.49
C PRO A 180 -1.84 -3.20 20.30
N ALA A 181 -2.69 -4.00 20.95
CA ALA A 181 -2.71 -5.45 20.76
C ALA A 181 -3.18 -5.83 19.35
N TRP A 182 -4.13 -5.09 18.79
CA TRP A 182 -4.56 -5.28 17.40
C TRP A 182 -3.45 -4.95 16.41
N GLY A 183 -2.72 -3.85 16.67
CA GLY A 183 -1.55 -3.45 15.88
C GLY A 183 -0.45 -4.51 15.86
N PHE A 184 -0.16 -5.09 17.02
CA PHE A 184 0.77 -6.21 17.17
C PHE A 184 0.31 -7.45 16.40
N ALA A 185 -0.95 -7.87 16.57
CA ALA A 185 -1.51 -9.03 15.87
C ALA A 185 -1.45 -8.88 14.36
N MET A 186 -1.78 -7.70 13.82
CA MET A 186 -1.66 -7.43 12.38
C MET A 186 -0.22 -7.43 11.88
N GLY A 187 0.72 -6.92 12.68
CA GLY A 187 2.15 -7.00 12.35
C GLY A 187 2.62 -8.46 12.19
N TRP A 188 2.21 -9.33 13.11
CA TRP A 188 2.55 -10.75 13.04
C TRP A 188 1.84 -11.47 11.89
N ASN A 189 0.56 -11.18 11.66
CA ASN A 189 -0.18 -11.74 10.53
C ASN A 189 0.47 -11.36 9.19
N TYR A 190 0.93 -10.12 9.06
CA TYR A 190 1.65 -9.65 7.87
C TYR A 190 2.99 -10.36 7.68
N ALA A 191 3.76 -10.55 8.76
CA ALA A 191 5.01 -11.29 8.69
C ALA A 191 4.78 -12.75 8.26
N MET A 192 3.80 -13.44 8.85
CA MET A 192 3.42 -14.80 8.47
C MET A 192 2.94 -14.90 7.02
N GLN A 193 2.16 -13.91 6.54
CA GLN A 193 1.74 -13.84 5.15
C GLN A 193 2.95 -13.86 4.19
N TRP A 194 3.98 -13.05 4.47
CA TRP A 194 5.19 -13.04 3.64
C TRP A 194 6.01 -14.33 3.72
N LEU A 195 6.01 -15.00 4.87
CA LEU A 195 6.67 -16.30 5.03
C LEU A 195 5.96 -17.43 4.26
N ILE A 196 4.64 -17.34 4.11
CA ILE A 196 3.84 -18.37 3.41
C ILE A 196 3.80 -18.09 1.91
N ILE A 197 3.70 -16.83 1.49
CA ILE A 197 3.53 -16.47 0.08
C ILE A 197 4.77 -16.81 -0.75
N LEU A 198 5.98 -16.61 -0.22
CA LEU A 198 7.22 -16.86 -0.97
C LEU A 198 7.35 -18.35 -1.35
N PRO A 199 7.25 -19.33 -0.42
CA PRO A 199 7.22 -20.74 -0.78
C PRO A 199 6.09 -21.10 -1.76
N LEU A 200 4.90 -20.52 -1.59
CA LEU A 200 3.76 -20.78 -2.47
C LEU A 200 4.06 -20.37 -3.91
N GLU A 201 4.65 -19.20 -4.11
CA GLU A 201 5.05 -18.68 -5.42
C GLU A 201 6.14 -19.56 -6.07
N ILE A 202 7.13 -20.03 -5.30
CA ILE A 202 8.18 -20.94 -5.80
C ILE A 202 7.58 -22.28 -6.23
N VAL A 203 6.67 -22.85 -5.43
CA VAL A 203 6.00 -24.11 -5.76
C VAL A 203 5.14 -23.93 -7.01
N ALA A 204 4.38 -22.85 -7.11
CA ALA A 204 3.58 -22.53 -8.29
C ALA A 204 4.45 -22.42 -9.56
N ALA A 205 5.60 -21.76 -9.48
CA ALA A 205 6.57 -21.69 -10.58
C ALA A 205 7.10 -23.07 -10.98
N SER A 206 7.41 -23.94 -10.00
CA SER A 206 7.87 -25.31 -10.27
C SER A 206 6.81 -26.19 -10.95
N ILE A 207 5.53 -26.06 -10.55
CA ILE A 207 4.41 -26.78 -11.18
C ILE A 207 4.21 -26.27 -12.62
N THR A 208 4.34 -24.97 -12.83
CA THR A 208 4.20 -24.35 -14.15
C THR A 208 5.24 -24.90 -15.13
N ILE A 209 6.52 -24.98 -14.76
CA ILE A 209 7.56 -25.56 -15.65
C ILE A 209 7.30 -27.04 -15.94
N ASN A 210 6.83 -27.78 -14.93
CA ASN A 210 6.56 -29.21 -15.06
C ASN A 210 5.48 -29.51 -16.11
N PHE A 211 4.58 -28.55 -16.41
CA PHE A 211 3.60 -28.67 -17.49
C PHE A 211 4.22 -29.04 -18.85
N TRP A 212 5.38 -28.49 -19.20
CA TRP A 212 6.07 -28.79 -20.47
C TRP A 212 7.03 -29.97 -20.38
N ASN A 213 7.61 -30.24 -19.22
CA ASN A 213 8.55 -31.35 -19.05
C ASN A 213 8.34 -32.08 -17.72
N ASN A 214 7.66 -33.23 -17.81
CA ASN A 214 7.35 -34.08 -16.67
C ASN A 214 8.50 -35.02 -16.25
N THR A 215 9.58 -35.10 -17.04
CA THR A 215 10.71 -36.01 -16.74
C THR A 215 11.60 -35.50 -15.61
N LEU A 216 11.60 -34.18 -15.38
CA LEU A 216 12.43 -33.53 -14.38
C LEU A 216 11.67 -33.37 -13.06
N HIS A 217 12.35 -33.68 -11.95
CA HIS A 217 11.76 -33.60 -10.61
C HIS A 217 11.54 -32.14 -10.19
N ARG A 218 10.37 -31.82 -9.63
CA ARG A 218 9.97 -30.45 -9.27
C ARG A 218 10.93 -29.80 -8.27
N SER A 219 11.54 -30.59 -7.38
CA SER A 219 12.49 -30.10 -6.38
C SER A 219 13.69 -29.38 -6.98
N ILE A 220 14.13 -29.78 -8.18
CA ILE A 220 15.27 -29.14 -8.87
C ILE A 220 14.93 -27.68 -9.16
N PHE A 221 13.75 -27.42 -9.73
CA PHE A 221 13.32 -26.05 -10.06
C PHE A 221 13.08 -25.20 -8.81
N VAL A 222 12.55 -25.79 -7.74
CA VAL A 222 12.40 -25.11 -6.44
C VAL A 222 13.76 -24.61 -5.93
N THR A 223 14.80 -25.46 -5.95
CA THR A 223 16.14 -25.06 -5.51
C THR A 223 16.75 -23.96 -6.39
N ILE A 224 16.57 -24.03 -7.71
CA ILE A 224 17.07 -23.01 -8.65
C ILE A 224 16.41 -21.66 -8.38
N PHE A 225 15.09 -21.61 -8.24
CA PHE A 225 14.37 -20.36 -7.96
C PHE A 225 14.75 -19.78 -6.61
N LEU A 226 14.91 -20.62 -5.58
CA LEU A 226 15.33 -20.16 -4.25
C LEU A 226 16.72 -19.52 -4.29
N VAL A 227 17.69 -20.16 -4.94
CA VAL A 227 19.06 -19.63 -5.10
C VAL A 227 19.04 -18.31 -5.86
N LEU A 228 18.24 -18.21 -6.92
CA LEU A 228 18.08 -16.99 -7.70
C LEU A 228 17.50 -15.84 -6.85
N ILE A 229 16.45 -16.10 -6.06
CA ILE A 229 15.83 -15.10 -5.18
C ILE A 229 16.82 -14.63 -4.12
N ILE A 230 17.55 -15.55 -3.48
CA ILE A 230 18.58 -15.22 -2.48
C ILE A 230 19.67 -14.36 -3.14
N SER A 231 20.12 -14.73 -4.34
CA SER A 231 21.13 -13.98 -5.08
C SER A 231 20.67 -12.55 -5.38
N ILE A 232 19.43 -12.35 -5.83
CA ILE A 232 18.86 -11.02 -6.09
C ILE A 232 18.76 -10.20 -4.80
N ASN A 233 18.39 -10.81 -3.67
CA ASN A 233 18.32 -10.12 -2.38
C ASN A 233 19.68 -9.58 -1.92
N LEU A 234 20.80 -10.19 -2.35
CA LEU A 234 22.14 -9.72 -2.02
C LEU A 234 22.58 -8.48 -2.83
N PHE A 235 21.99 -8.21 -4.00
CA PHE A 235 22.38 -7.07 -4.87
C PHE A 235 21.84 -5.69 -4.40
N GLY A 236 21.12 -5.65 -3.28
CA GLY A 236 20.67 -4.43 -2.63
C GLY A 236 19.43 -3.76 -3.25
N VAL A 237 18.85 -2.84 -2.48
CA VAL A 237 17.49 -2.28 -2.69
C VAL A 237 17.31 -1.57 -4.05
N LYS A 238 18.38 -1.01 -4.61
CA LYS A 238 18.30 -0.27 -5.88
C LYS A 238 18.24 -1.21 -7.10
N GLY A 239 18.96 -2.32 -7.05
CA GLY A 239 18.86 -3.37 -8.08
C GLY A 239 17.53 -4.10 -8.01
N TYR A 240 17.04 -4.36 -6.79
CA TYR A 240 15.71 -4.93 -6.57
C TYR A 240 14.59 -4.10 -7.23
N GLY A 241 14.58 -2.78 -7.02
CA GLY A 241 13.53 -1.92 -7.56
C GLY A 241 13.48 -1.84 -9.09
N GLU A 242 14.64 -1.91 -9.77
CA GLU A 242 14.69 -1.95 -11.24
C GLU A 242 14.31 -3.34 -11.78
N ALA A 243 14.76 -4.42 -11.13
CA ALA A 243 14.38 -5.78 -11.50
C ALA A 243 12.85 -5.98 -11.36
N GLU A 244 12.28 -5.54 -10.24
CA GLU A 244 10.84 -5.62 -10.00
C GLU A 244 10.04 -4.79 -11.02
N PHE A 245 10.53 -3.61 -11.40
CA PHE A 245 9.92 -2.83 -12.49
C PHE A 245 9.84 -3.64 -13.80
N VAL A 246 10.92 -4.30 -14.19
CA VAL A 246 10.97 -5.13 -15.42
C VAL A 246 10.05 -6.35 -15.28
N PHE A 247 10.07 -7.04 -14.15
CA PHE A 247 9.20 -8.20 -13.93
C PHE A 247 7.71 -7.81 -13.92
N SER A 248 7.36 -6.67 -13.31
CA SER A 248 6.00 -6.14 -13.35
C SER A 248 5.57 -5.78 -14.78
N LEU A 249 6.46 -5.23 -15.61
CA LEU A 249 6.16 -4.96 -17.01
C LEU A 249 5.83 -6.25 -17.78
N VAL A 250 6.64 -7.30 -17.61
CA VAL A 250 6.39 -8.61 -18.23
C VAL A 250 5.03 -9.17 -17.81
N LYS A 251 4.69 -9.10 -16.51
CA LYS A 251 3.39 -9.53 -15.99
C LYS A 251 2.22 -8.77 -16.64
N VAL A 252 2.32 -7.45 -16.76
CA VAL A 252 1.27 -6.62 -17.38
C VAL A 252 1.08 -7.00 -18.85
N VAL A 253 2.18 -7.14 -19.60
CA VAL A 253 2.13 -7.57 -21.00
C VAL A 253 1.52 -8.97 -21.13
N ALA A 254 1.85 -9.90 -20.22
CA ALA A 254 1.27 -11.24 -20.19
C ALA A 254 -0.24 -11.22 -19.95
N VAL A 255 -0.74 -10.37 -19.04
CA VAL A 255 -2.19 -10.21 -18.82
C VAL A 255 -2.89 -9.66 -20.06
N ILE A 256 -2.32 -8.62 -20.69
CA ILE A 256 -2.88 -8.06 -21.93
C ILE A 256 -2.92 -9.12 -23.03
N GLY A 257 -1.83 -9.86 -23.22
CA GLY A 257 -1.75 -10.96 -24.18
C GLY A 257 -2.76 -12.07 -23.88
N PHE A 258 -2.95 -12.42 -22.60
CA PHE A 258 -3.94 -13.40 -22.17
C PHE A 258 -5.37 -12.96 -22.48
N ILE A 259 -5.72 -11.69 -22.26
CA ILE A 259 -7.04 -11.15 -22.62
C ILE A 259 -7.26 -11.20 -24.13
N ILE A 260 -6.29 -10.75 -24.93
CA ILE A 260 -6.38 -10.77 -26.39
C ILE A 260 -6.53 -12.21 -26.90
N LEU A 261 -5.71 -13.14 -26.39
CA LEU A 261 -5.80 -14.55 -26.73
C LEU A 261 -7.17 -15.13 -26.37
N GLY A 262 -7.70 -14.80 -25.19
CA GLY A 262 -9.05 -15.21 -24.77
C GLY A 262 -10.14 -14.72 -25.71
N ILE A 263 -10.07 -13.47 -26.18
CA ILE A 263 -11.01 -12.91 -27.16
C ILE A 263 -10.88 -13.64 -28.51
N ILE A 264 -9.64 -13.88 -28.98
CA ILE A 264 -9.39 -14.59 -30.23
C ILE A 264 -9.97 -16.01 -30.15
N ILE A 265 -9.70 -16.77 -29.08
CA ILE A 265 -10.21 -18.13 -28.91
C ILE A 265 -11.75 -18.13 -28.86
N ASN A 266 -12.35 -17.15 -28.18
CA ASN A 266 -13.80 -17.06 -28.07
C ASN A 266 -14.46 -16.77 -29.44
N CYS A 267 -13.88 -15.86 -30.23
CA CYS A 267 -14.40 -15.42 -31.53
C CYS A 267 -14.06 -16.36 -32.69
N ALA A 268 -12.78 -16.77 -32.80
CA ALA A 268 -12.26 -17.58 -33.90
C ALA A 268 -12.49 -19.09 -33.69
N GLY A 269 -12.78 -19.52 -32.46
CA GLY A 269 -12.92 -20.93 -32.12
C GLY A 269 -11.59 -21.62 -31.84
N ASN A 270 -11.65 -22.89 -31.47
CA ASN A 270 -10.46 -23.72 -31.24
C ASN A 270 -10.09 -24.49 -32.53
N PRO A 271 -8.88 -25.07 -32.66
CA PRO A 271 -8.48 -25.84 -33.86
C PRO A 271 -9.45 -26.96 -34.29
N TYR A 272 -10.33 -27.40 -33.39
CA TYR A 272 -11.33 -28.46 -33.53
C TYR A 272 -12.79 -27.96 -33.45
N GLY A 273 -13.07 -26.65 -33.46
CA GLY A 273 -14.45 -26.15 -33.37
C GLY A 273 -14.62 -24.64 -33.58
N GLY A 274 -15.83 -24.21 -33.94
CA GLY A 274 -16.18 -22.81 -34.25
C GLY A 274 -16.41 -21.89 -33.03
N TYR A 275 -17.07 -20.76 -33.27
CA TYR A 275 -17.39 -19.70 -32.29
C TYR A 275 -17.95 -20.27 -30.96
N ILE A 276 -17.32 -19.92 -29.83
CA ILE A 276 -17.70 -20.39 -28.50
C ILE A 276 -18.82 -19.52 -27.91
N GLY A 277 -18.62 -18.20 -27.94
CA GLY A 277 -19.57 -17.21 -27.43
C GLY A 277 -20.06 -17.51 -26.00
N GLY A 278 -21.38 -17.63 -25.85
CA GLY A 278 -22.04 -17.93 -24.59
C GLY A 278 -22.21 -19.42 -24.29
N LYS A 279 -21.61 -20.34 -25.06
CA LYS A 279 -21.90 -21.79 -24.93
C LYS A 279 -21.72 -22.30 -23.51
N PHE A 280 -20.62 -21.93 -22.85
CA PHE A 280 -20.32 -22.33 -21.47
C PHE A 280 -21.22 -21.69 -20.41
N TRP A 281 -21.99 -20.66 -20.77
CA TRP A 281 -23.03 -20.09 -19.90
C TRP A 281 -24.33 -20.89 -19.94
N VAL A 282 -24.52 -21.74 -20.95
CA VAL A 282 -25.72 -22.58 -21.12
C VAL A 282 -25.42 -24.02 -20.69
N GLU A 283 -24.32 -24.60 -21.18
CA GLU A 283 -23.86 -25.96 -20.84
C GLU A 283 -22.35 -25.94 -20.53
N PRO A 284 -21.89 -26.32 -19.33
CA PRO A 284 -22.62 -26.96 -18.21
C PRO A 284 -23.53 -26.02 -17.41
N GLY A 285 -23.47 -24.71 -17.65
CA GLY A 285 -24.29 -23.70 -16.97
C GLY A 285 -23.44 -22.64 -16.25
N PRO A 286 -24.07 -21.57 -15.75
CA PRO A 286 -23.35 -20.42 -15.18
C PRO A 286 -22.72 -20.71 -13.80
N PHE A 287 -23.25 -21.69 -13.07
CA PHE A 287 -22.80 -22.10 -11.74
C PHE A 287 -22.48 -23.58 -11.73
N ASN A 288 -21.22 -23.92 -11.49
CA ASN A 288 -20.81 -25.28 -11.19
C ASN A 288 -20.80 -25.44 -9.66
N ASN A 289 -21.29 -26.59 -9.16
CA ASN A 289 -21.30 -26.93 -7.73
C ASN A 289 -22.04 -25.93 -6.81
N GLY A 290 -22.93 -25.08 -7.35
CA GLY A 290 -23.78 -24.15 -6.59
C GLY A 290 -22.98 -23.20 -5.68
N PHE A 291 -23.47 -22.97 -4.45
CA PHE A 291 -22.81 -22.09 -3.48
C PHE A 291 -21.41 -22.59 -3.09
N LYS A 292 -21.18 -23.91 -3.06
CA LYS A 292 -19.86 -24.46 -2.74
C LYS A 292 -18.81 -24.06 -3.78
N GLY A 293 -19.21 -23.99 -5.05
CA GLY A 293 -18.35 -23.50 -6.12
C GLY A 293 -18.11 -21.98 -6.08
N LEU A 294 -18.99 -21.21 -5.45
CA LEU A 294 -18.74 -19.78 -5.17
C LEU A 294 -17.72 -19.58 -4.04
N CYS A 295 -17.67 -20.52 -3.08
CA CYS A 295 -16.81 -20.44 -1.90
C CYS A 295 -15.50 -21.25 -2.02
N SER A 296 -15.22 -21.86 -3.17
CA SER A 296 -13.99 -22.62 -3.46
C SER A 296 -12.84 -21.70 -3.84
#